data_AF-A0A8C6VZ36-F1
#
_entry.id   AF-A0A8C6VZ36-F1
#
_cell.length_a   1.000
_cell.length_b   1.000
_cell.length_c   1.000
_cell.angle_alpha   90.00
_cell.angle_beta   90.00
_cell.angle_gamma   90.00
#
_symmetry.space_group_name_H-M   'P 1'
#
loop_
_entity.id
_entity.type
_entity.pdbx_description
1 polymer ?
#
loop_
_entity_poly.entity_id
_entity_poly.type
_entity_poly.pdbx_seq_one_letter_code
_entity_poly.pdbx_strand_id
1 'polypeptide(L)'
;MGKTSDLTAVQKTIIDTLHKEGKTQKVIAKEAGCSQSSVSKHINRQAKGRKKCGRKKCTSSRDNRTLQRIVTTNPFKNVGEIHKEWTAAGVSASRTTTRRLMKDMGFRCRIPCVKPLLNKKQRKKRLAWAKDKKDWTDAEWSKVMFSDESKICISFGNQGPRVWRKSGEAQNPRCMRSSVKFPPSVMVWGAMSSAGVGPLCFLRSRVNAAVYQEVLEHFMLPAADQLYGDADFTFQQDLAPAHSAKTTSTWFKDHGIPVLDWPANSPDLNPIENLWGIVKRRMQYARPNNAEELKTTIRATWALITPEQCHRLIESMPRRITAVIEAKGAPTKY
;
A
#
# COMPACT_ATOMS: atom_id res chain seq x y z
N MET A 1 -57.33 13.49 -6.57
CA MET A 1 -56.98 14.40 -5.45
C MET A 1 -55.49 14.74 -5.54
N GLY A 2 -55.17 16.00 -5.80
CA GLY A 2 -53.79 16.46 -6.03
C GLY A 2 -52.91 16.32 -4.79
N LYS A 3 -51.66 15.90 -4.96
CA LYS A 3 -50.64 15.91 -3.90
C LYS A 3 -50.43 17.36 -3.47
N THR A 4 -50.76 17.68 -2.22
CA THR A 4 -50.40 18.96 -1.60
C THR A 4 -48.87 19.03 -1.50
N SER A 5 -48.28 20.10 -2.02
CA SER A 5 -46.84 20.37 -1.93
C SER A 5 -46.39 20.46 -0.47
N ASP A 6 -45.20 19.94 -0.18
CA ASP A 6 -44.59 20.10 1.16
C ASP A 6 -44.26 21.58 1.42
N LEU A 7 -44.41 22.03 2.68
CA LEU A 7 -44.08 23.39 3.10
C LEU A 7 -42.63 23.74 2.78
N THR A 8 -42.40 24.92 2.19
CA THR A 8 -41.07 25.42 1.88
C THR A 8 -40.31 25.79 3.16
N ALA A 9 -38.98 25.93 3.08
CA ALA A 9 -38.17 26.34 4.23
C ALA A 9 -38.62 27.70 4.80
N VAL A 10 -38.94 28.65 3.92
CA VAL A 10 -39.44 29.99 4.30
C VAL A 10 -40.76 29.89 5.06
N GLN A 11 -41.71 29.09 4.57
CA GLN A 11 -43.00 28.91 5.23
C GLN A 11 -42.85 28.28 6.62
N LYS A 12 -41.94 27.31 6.77
CA LYS A 12 -41.66 26.69 8.08
C LYS A 12 -41.12 27.70 9.09
N THR A 13 -40.19 28.57 8.66
CA THR A 13 -39.64 29.63 9.52
C THR A 13 -40.72 30.62 9.96
N ILE A 14 -41.57 31.08 9.05
CA ILE A 14 -42.68 31.98 9.38
C ILE A 14 -43.63 31.31 10.39
N ILE A 15 -43.97 30.04 10.18
CA ILE A 15 -44.82 29.28 11.10
C ILE A 15 -44.18 29.20 12.49
N ASP A 16 -42.89 28.87 12.59
CA ASP A 16 -42.19 28.70 13.86
C ASP A 16 -42.08 30.02 14.64
N THR A 17 -41.82 31.15 13.96
CA THR A 17 -41.73 32.48 14.57
C THR A 17 -43.09 32.94 15.10
N LEU A 18 -44.13 32.91 14.26
CA LEU A 18 -45.45 33.39 14.64
C LEU A 18 -46.14 32.50 15.68
N HIS A 19 -45.79 31.20 15.72
CA HIS A 19 -46.25 30.30 16.76
C HIS A 19 -45.60 30.61 18.12
N LYS A 20 -44.31 30.98 18.15
CA LYS A 20 -43.63 31.44 19.38
C LYS A 20 -44.20 32.76 19.91
N GLU A 21 -44.66 33.63 19.01
CA GLU A 21 -45.36 34.88 19.35
C GLU A 21 -46.80 34.64 19.87
N GLY A 22 -47.27 33.39 19.94
CA GLY A 22 -48.60 33.05 20.46
C GLY A 22 -49.76 33.34 19.50
N LYS A 23 -49.50 33.62 18.22
CA LYS A 23 -50.55 33.88 17.23
C LYS A 23 -51.38 32.61 16.96
N THR A 24 -52.66 32.80 16.62
CA THR A 24 -53.55 31.68 16.29
C THR A 24 -53.18 31.01 14.96
N GLN A 25 -53.40 29.71 14.83
CA GLN A 25 -53.03 28.95 13.62
C GLN A 25 -53.67 29.50 12.33
N LYS A 26 -54.84 30.14 12.43
CA LYS A 26 -55.52 30.78 11.29
C LYS A 26 -54.75 32.00 10.76
N VAL A 27 -54.20 32.81 11.66
CA VAL A 27 -53.36 33.97 11.31
C VAL A 27 -52.05 33.50 10.70
N ILE A 28 -51.40 32.52 11.34
CA ILE A 28 -50.16 31.93 10.85
C ILE A 28 -50.32 31.35 9.44
N ALA A 29 -51.44 30.66 9.16
CA ALA A 29 -51.73 30.07 7.86
C ALA A 29 -51.83 31.13 6.75
N LYS A 30 -52.52 32.24 7.05
CA LYS A 30 -52.68 33.36 6.13
C LYS A 30 -51.34 34.03 5.83
N GLU A 31 -50.52 34.24 6.87
CA GLU A 31 -49.23 34.95 6.78
C GLU A 31 -48.12 34.10 6.14
N ALA A 32 -48.13 32.78 6.38
CA ALA A 32 -47.23 31.82 5.72
C ALA A 32 -47.72 31.38 4.32
N GLY A 33 -48.89 31.85 3.86
CA GLY A 33 -49.47 31.47 2.56
C GLY A 33 -49.69 29.96 2.41
N CYS A 34 -50.18 29.30 3.47
CA CYS A 34 -50.42 27.85 3.46
C CYS A 34 -51.74 27.49 4.19
N SER A 35 -52.15 26.23 4.13
CA SER A 35 -53.38 25.81 4.82
C SER A 35 -53.20 25.75 6.34
N GLN A 36 -54.24 26.07 7.11
CA GLN A 36 -54.25 25.92 8.58
C GLN A 36 -53.93 24.48 9.01
N SER A 37 -54.34 23.49 8.22
CA SER A 37 -54.00 22.08 8.42
C SER A 37 -52.51 21.80 8.28
N SER A 38 -51.80 22.52 7.40
CA SER A 38 -50.34 22.43 7.25
C SER A 38 -49.60 23.04 8.43
N VAL A 39 -50.08 24.19 8.93
CA VAL A 39 -49.58 24.84 10.15
C VAL A 39 -49.72 23.91 11.36
N SER A 40 -50.92 23.38 11.59
CA SER A 40 -51.20 22.43 12.67
C SER A 40 -50.32 21.18 12.57
N LYS A 41 -50.17 20.60 11.37
CA LYS A 41 -49.30 19.44 11.15
C LYS A 41 -47.83 19.74 11.41
N HIS A 42 -47.34 20.94 11.10
CA HIS A 42 -45.93 21.33 11.32
C HIS A 42 -45.63 21.54 12.81
N ILE A 43 -46.48 22.32 13.50
CA ILE A 43 -46.39 22.55 14.96
C ILE A 43 -46.46 21.21 15.72
N ASN A 44 -47.44 20.36 15.39
CA ASN A 44 -47.63 19.08 16.09
C ASN A 44 -46.64 17.98 15.66
N ARG A 45 -46.03 18.04 14.45
CA ARG A 45 -45.00 17.07 14.03
C ARG A 45 -43.64 17.29 14.67
N GLN A 46 -43.32 18.50 15.16
CA GLN A 46 -42.05 18.72 15.85
C GLN A 46 -41.87 17.74 17.04
N ALA A 47 -42.96 17.25 17.65
CA ALA A 47 -42.91 16.28 18.74
C ALA A 47 -42.54 14.83 18.33
N LYS A 48 -42.70 14.44 17.06
CA LYS A 48 -42.34 13.09 16.57
C LYS A 48 -41.79 13.18 15.15
N GLY A 49 -40.46 13.26 15.04
CA GLY A 49 -39.75 13.19 13.76
C GLY A 49 -40.27 12.05 12.88
N ARG A 50 -40.46 12.33 11.58
CA ARG A 50 -40.99 11.36 10.63
C ARG A 50 -40.00 10.19 10.49
N LYS A 51 -40.33 9.00 11.01
CA LYS A 51 -39.56 7.77 10.74
C LYS A 51 -39.46 7.60 9.22
N LYS A 52 -38.24 7.43 8.69
CA LYS A 52 -37.94 7.35 7.24
C LYS A 52 -38.99 6.50 6.52
N CYS A 53 -39.81 7.12 5.66
CA CYS A 53 -40.86 6.47 4.87
C CYS A 53 -40.30 5.81 3.59
N GLY A 54 -39.15 5.12 3.71
CA GLY A 54 -38.51 4.43 2.59
C GLY A 54 -39.00 2.99 2.44
N ARG A 55 -38.75 2.39 1.28
CA ARG A 55 -38.94 0.95 1.07
C ARG A 55 -38.14 0.19 2.13
N LYS A 56 -38.81 -0.72 2.85
CA LYS A 56 -38.15 -1.60 3.84
C LYS A 56 -37.04 -2.39 3.14
N LYS A 57 -35.89 -2.56 3.81
CA LYS A 57 -34.82 -3.41 3.30
C LYS A 57 -35.33 -4.84 3.19
N CYS A 58 -34.94 -5.55 2.14
CA CYS A 58 -35.26 -6.96 1.96
C CYS A 58 -34.42 -7.89 2.84
N THR A 59 -33.45 -7.34 3.59
CA THR A 59 -32.54 -8.09 4.45
C THR A 59 -32.62 -7.60 5.89
N SER A 60 -32.52 -8.54 6.81
CA SER A 60 -32.46 -8.31 8.25
C SER A 60 -31.02 -8.06 8.73
N SER A 61 -30.88 -7.61 9.97
CA SER A 61 -29.56 -7.50 10.63
C SER A 61 -28.86 -8.85 10.78
N ARG A 62 -29.61 -9.96 10.87
CA ARG A 62 -29.04 -11.32 10.90
C ARG A 62 -28.44 -11.69 9.55
N ASP A 63 -29.15 -11.41 8.47
CA ASP A 63 -28.69 -11.69 7.10
C ASP A 63 -27.40 -10.93 6.79
N ASN A 64 -27.33 -9.67 7.24
CA ASN A 64 -26.15 -8.82 7.10
C ASN A 64 -24.94 -9.40 7.85
N ARG A 65 -25.12 -9.91 9.08
CA ARG A 65 -24.04 -10.58 9.84
C ARG A 65 -23.58 -11.87 9.16
N THR A 66 -24.51 -12.64 8.61
CA THR A 66 -24.19 -13.86 7.84
C THR A 66 -23.36 -13.51 6.61
N LEU A 67 -23.74 -12.48 5.85
CA LEU A 67 -22.97 -12.02 4.70
C LEU A 67 -21.57 -11.56 5.11
N GLN A 68 -21.47 -10.76 6.18
CA GLN A 68 -20.18 -10.29 6.70
C GLN A 68 -19.27 -11.47 7.03
N ARG A 69 -19.78 -12.50 7.74
CA ARG A 69 -19.02 -13.70 8.07
C ARG A 69 -18.50 -14.42 6.81
N ILE A 70 -19.37 -14.65 5.81
CA ILE A 70 -18.98 -15.30 4.55
C ILE A 70 -17.83 -14.56 3.88
N VAL A 71 -17.94 -13.23 3.78
CA VAL A 71 -16.91 -12.38 3.17
C VAL A 71 -15.60 -12.43 3.97
N THR A 72 -15.66 -12.36 5.30
CA THR A 72 -14.45 -12.37 6.15
C THR A 72 -13.76 -13.73 6.21
N THR A 73 -14.50 -14.83 6.13
CA THR A 73 -13.93 -16.19 6.14
C THR A 73 -13.19 -16.49 4.82
N ASN A 74 -13.73 -16.04 3.68
CA ASN A 74 -13.16 -16.30 2.37
C ASN A 74 -13.09 -15.04 1.51
N PRO A 75 -12.14 -14.12 1.80
CA PRO A 75 -12.08 -12.80 1.15
C PRO A 75 -11.74 -12.83 -0.34
N PHE A 76 -11.26 -13.96 -0.86
CA PHE A 76 -10.89 -14.15 -2.28
C PHE A 76 -12.05 -14.57 -3.19
N LYS A 77 -13.22 -14.93 -2.63
CA LYS A 77 -14.37 -15.33 -3.42
C LYS A 77 -14.93 -14.16 -4.23
N ASN A 78 -15.39 -14.44 -5.44
CA ASN A 78 -16.06 -13.42 -6.23
C ASN A 78 -17.49 -13.18 -5.72
N VAL A 79 -18.10 -12.04 -6.11
CA VAL A 79 -19.45 -11.65 -5.65
C VAL A 79 -20.51 -12.70 -5.99
N GLY A 80 -20.33 -13.46 -7.09
CA GLY A 80 -21.25 -14.52 -7.49
C GLY A 80 -21.21 -15.71 -6.52
N GLU A 81 -20.02 -16.15 -6.11
CA GLU A 81 -19.83 -17.22 -5.13
C GLU A 81 -20.33 -16.82 -3.74
N ILE A 82 -19.96 -15.62 -3.28
CA ILE A 82 -20.44 -15.05 -2.03
C ILE A 82 -21.97 -15.00 -2.02
N HIS A 83 -22.58 -14.58 -3.13
CA HIS A 83 -24.03 -14.54 -3.28
C HIS A 83 -24.65 -15.96 -3.21
N LYS A 84 -24.06 -16.95 -3.89
CA LYS A 84 -24.54 -18.34 -3.82
C LYS A 84 -24.53 -18.88 -2.39
N GLU A 85 -23.46 -18.66 -1.64
CA GLU A 85 -23.35 -19.06 -0.24
C GLU A 85 -24.33 -18.33 0.68
N TRP A 86 -24.55 -17.04 0.42
CA TRP A 86 -25.50 -16.26 1.19
C TRP A 86 -26.95 -16.68 0.93
N THR A 87 -27.28 -17.04 -0.32
CA THR A 87 -28.57 -17.64 -0.67
C THR A 87 -28.73 -19.03 -0.06
N ALA A 88 -27.68 -19.86 -0.08
CA ALA A 88 -27.69 -21.18 0.56
C ALA A 88 -27.87 -21.09 2.09
N ALA A 89 -27.45 -19.97 2.70
CA ALA A 89 -27.72 -19.66 4.10
C ALA A 89 -29.15 -19.16 4.37
N GLY A 90 -30.06 -19.25 3.39
CA GLY A 90 -31.49 -18.96 3.53
C GLY A 90 -31.91 -17.53 3.18
N VAL A 91 -31.03 -16.71 2.59
CA VAL A 91 -31.34 -15.31 2.30
C VAL A 91 -31.78 -15.11 0.85
N SER A 92 -33.03 -14.67 0.64
CA SER A 92 -33.54 -14.33 -0.68
C SER A 92 -33.22 -12.87 -1.03
N ALA A 93 -32.15 -12.67 -1.80
CA ALA A 93 -31.74 -11.35 -2.26
C ALA A 93 -31.04 -11.43 -3.62
N SER A 94 -31.03 -10.35 -4.40
CA SER A 94 -30.31 -10.33 -5.67
C SER A 94 -28.79 -10.23 -5.49
N ARG A 95 -28.03 -10.66 -6.50
CA ARG A 95 -26.57 -10.42 -6.58
C ARG A 95 -26.21 -8.93 -6.46
N THR A 96 -27.06 -8.05 -7.01
CA THR A 96 -26.89 -6.59 -6.91
C THR A 96 -27.06 -6.10 -5.48
N THR A 97 -28.04 -6.64 -4.75
CA THR A 97 -28.25 -6.37 -3.32
C THR A 97 -27.03 -6.82 -2.51
N THR A 98 -26.53 -8.02 -2.77
CA THR A 98 -25.31 -8.56 -2.14
C THR A 98 -24.14 -7.59 -2.31
N ARG A 99 -23.86 -7.15 -3.54
CA ARG A 99 -22.79 -6.18 -3.85
C ARG A 99 -22.98 -4.84 -3.14
N ARG A 100 -24.21 -4.31 -3.11
CA ARG A 100 -24.52 -3.04 -2.43
C ARG A 100 -24.30 -3.15 -0.92
N LEU A 101 -24.81 -4.19 -0.28
CA LEU A 101 -24.62 -4.42 1.15
C LEU A 101 -23.14 -4.59 1.51
N MET A 102 -22.37 -5.35 0.72
CA MET A 102 -20.92 -5.42 0.92
C MET A 102 -20.26 -4.04 0.88
N LYS A 103 -20.66 -3.18 -0.08
CA LYS A 103 -20.14 -1.81 -0.16
C LYS A 103 -20.56 -0.94 1.03
N ASP A 104 -21.82 -1.05 1.47
CA ASP A 104 -22.37 -0.34 2.62
C ASP A 104 -21.68 -0.77 3.93
N MET A 105 -21.26 -2.04 4.02
CA MET A 105 -20.43 -2.57 5.12
C MET A 105 -18.96 -2.16 5.03
N GLY A 106 -18.56 -1.39 4.01
CA GLY A 106 -17.18 -0.92 3.83
C GLY A 106 -16.28 -1.84 3.00
N PHE A 107 -16.74 -3.02 2.58
CA PHE A 107 -15.92 -3.90 1.74
C PHE A 107 -15.65 -3.28 0.36
N ARG A 108 -14.44 -3.50 -0.13
CA ARG A 108 -13.96 -3.04 -1.44
C ARG A 108 -13.19 -4.17 -2.10
N CYS A 109 -13.47 -4.42 -3.38
CA CYS A 109 -12.64 -5.32 -4.18
C CYS A 109 -11.36 -4.57 -4.58
N ARG A 110 -10.20 -5.14 -4.27
CA ARG A 110 -8.86 -4.59 -4.51
C ARG A 110 -7.92 -5.71 -4.95
N ILE A 111 -6.86 -5.36 -5.64
CA ILE A 111 -5.79 -6.30 -5.98
C ILE A 111 -5.12 -6.72 -4.65
N PRO A 112 -4.95 -8.03 -4.38
CA PRO A 112 -4.27 -8.50 -3.18
C PRO A 112 -2.83 -7.98 -3.10
N CYS A 113 -2.37 -7.64 -1.89
CA CYS A 113 -0.96 -7.35 -1.67
C CYS A 113 -0.16 -8.66 -1.74
N VAL A 114 0.90 -8.68 -2.55
CA VAL A 114 1.81 -9.83 -2.68
C VAL A 114 3.02 -9.58 -1.79
N LYS A 115 3.32 -10.53 -0.90
CA LYS A 115 4.46 -10.49 0.02
C LYS A 115 5.17 -11.86 0.03
N PRO A 116 6.47 -11.94 0.37
CA PRO A 116 7.17 -13.20 0.48
C PRO A 116 6.48 -14.15 1.46
N LEU A 117 6.44 -15.44 1.10
CA LEU A 117 5.94 -16.47 2.00
C LEU A 117 6.96 -16.72 3.11
N LEU A 118 6.53 -16.58 4.36
CA LEU A 118 7.36 -16.83 5.54
C LEU A 118 6.88 -18.08 6.27
N ASN A 119 7.81 -19.01 6.52
CA ASN A 119 7.53 -20.15 7.38
C ASN A 119 7.54 -19.77 8.88
N LYS A 120 7.05 -20.66 9.76
CA LYS A 120 6.95 -20.39 11.20
C LYS A 120 8.31 -20.07 11.84
N LYS A 121 9.38 -20.75 11.42
CA LYS A 121 10.76 -20.55 11.94
C LYS A 121 11.29 -19.16 11.57
N GLN A 122 11.10 -18.73 10.33
CA GLN A 122 11.47 -17.40 9.84
C GLN A 122 10.73 -16.31 10.60
N ARG A 123 9.42 -16.46 10.80
CA ARG A 123 8.62 -15.50 11.60
C ARG A 123 9.13 -15.37 13.03
N LYS A 124 9.48 -16.49 13.69
CA LYS A 124 10.04 -16.47 15.05
C LYS A 124 11.39 -15.74 15.09
N LYS A 125 12.28 -16.00 14.12
CA LYS A 125 13.57 -15.31 14.00
C LYS A 125 13.39 -13.81 13.75
N ARG A 126 12.53 -13.42 12.81
CA ARG A 126 12.16 -12.01 12.54
C ARG A 126 11.67 -11.30 13.80
N LEU A 127 10.79 -11.94 14.57
CA LEU A 127 10.26 -11.37 15.81
C LEU A 127 11.35 -11.24 16.89
N ALA A 128 12.22 -12.23 17.04
CA ALA A 128 13.32 -12.19 18.00
C ALA A 128 14.30 -11.06 17.64
N TRP A 129 14.71 -10.98 16.38
CA TRP A 129 15.56 -9.92 15.86
C TRP A 129 14.95 -8.53 16.07
N ALA A 130 13.65 -8.37 15.76
CA ALA A 130 12.97 -7.09 15.95
C ALA A 130 12.88 -6.70 17.43
N LYS A 131 12.73 -7.65 18.35
CA LYS A 131 12.74 -7.37 19.79
C LYS A 131 14.12 -6.96 20.29
N ASP A 132 15.17 -7.62 19.79
CA ASP A 132 16.57 -7.32 20.11
C ASP A 132 16.97 -5.92 19.62
N LYS A 133 16.46 -5.52 18.45
CA LYS A 133 16.73 -4.21 17.84
C LYS A 133 15.70 -3.13 18.19
N LYS A 134 14.77 -3.40 19.11
CA LYS A 134 13.65 -2.51 19.43
C LYS A 134 14.10 -1.16 19.96
N ASP A 135 15.12 -1.17 20.81
CA ASP A 135 15.58 0.01 21.53
C ASP A 135 16.77 0.70 20.81
N TRP A 136 17.10 0.23 19.59
CA TRP A 136 18.10 0.90 18.75
C TRP A 136 17.63 2.28 18.32
N THR A 137 18.48 3.27 18.59
CA THR A 137 18.29 4.69 18.28
C THR A 137 18.60 5.02 16.82
N ASP A 138 18.16 6.20 16.37
CA ASP A 138 18.49 6.69 15.02
C ASP A 138 20.00 6.85 14.82
N ALA A 139 20.76 7.14 15.88
CA ALA A 139 22.21 7.21 15.85
C ALA A 139 22.85 5.84 15.56
N GLU A 140 22.32 4.75 16.14
CA GLU A 140 22.79 3.39 15.84
C GLU A 140 22.44 2.98 14.42
N TRP A 141 21.20 3.25 13.97
CA TRP A 141 20.80 2.97 12.59
C TRP A 141 21.58 3.81 11.56
N SER A 142 22.00 5.01 11.93
CA SER A 142 22.78 5.89 11.05
C SER A 142 24.19 5.37 10.75
N LYS A 143 24.71 4.47 11.60
CA LYS A 143 25.99 3.76 11.40
C LYS A 143 25.87 2.51 10.54
N VAL A 144 24.67 2.14 10.11
CA VAL A 144 24.44 0.95 9.30
C VAL A 144 24.50 1.30 7.81
N MET A 145 25.40 0.64 7.09
CA MET A 145 25.40 0.66 5.63
C MET A 145 24.49 -0.47 5.12
N PHE A 146 23.37 -0.10 4.51
CA PHE A 146 22.45 -1.06 3.89
C PHE A 146 22.86 -1.34 2.46
N SER A 147 22.81 -2.61 2.05
CA SER A 147 23.12 -3.03 0.68
C SER A 147 22.12 -4.03 0.15
N ASP A 148 21.99 -4.10 -1.17
CA ASP A 148 21.16 -5.09 -1.86
C ASP A 148 21.43 -5.12 -3.37
N GLU A 149 21.07 -6.22 -4.01
CA GLU A 149 21.02 -6.36 -5.46
C GLU A 149 19.59 -6.25 -5.99
N SER A 150 19.38 -5.44 -7.03
CA SER A 150 18.09 -5.34 -7.69
C SER A 150 18.18 -5.62 -9.19
N LYS A 151 17.26 -6.43 -9.70
CA LYS A 151 17.08 -6.65 -11.13
C LYS A 151 16.17 -5.58 -11.69
N ILE A 152 16.67 -4.79 -12.63
CA ILE A 152 15.90 -3.74 -13.28
C ILE A 152 15.74 -4.12 -14.75
N CYS A 153 14.49 -4.31 -15.17
CA CYS A 153 14.14 -4.65 -16.54
C CYS A 153 13.78 -3.40 -17.33
N ILE A 154 14.11 -3.40 -18.62
CA ILE A 154 13.47 -2.49 -19.56
C ILE A 154 11.96 -2.77 -19.53
N SER A 155 11.15 -1.75 -19.32
CA SER A 155 9.71 -1.94 -19.22
C SER A 155 9.11 -2.26 -20.59
N PHE A 156 8.85 -3.55 -20.83
CA PHE A 156 7.99 -4.00 -21.92
C PHE A 156 6.65 -4.46 -21.34
N GLY A 157 5.53 -4.00 -21.89
CA GLY A 157 4.23 -4.60 -21.59
C GLY A 157 3.62 -4.31 -20.22
N ASN A 158 4.05 -3.27 -19.48
CA ASN A 158 3.12 -2.71 -18.47
C ASN A 158 1.82 -2.34 -19.21
N GLN A 159 0.66 -2.70 -18.66
CA GLN A 159 -0.65 -2.48 -19.30
C GLN A 159 -0.79 -1.04 -19.81
N GLY A 160 -0.11 -0.11 -19.14
CA GLY A 160 0.00 1.29 -19.51
C GLY A 160 -1.36 1.94 -19.62
N PRO A 161 -1.50 3.02 -20.39
CA PRO A 161 -2.79 3.61 -20.67
C PRO A 161 -3.79 2.57 -21.17
N ARG A 162 -5.01 2.61 -20.62
CA ARG A 162 -6.12 1.79 -21.12
C ARG A 162 -6.39 2.16 -22.58
N VAL A 163 -6.73 1.18 -23.40
CA VAL A 163 -7.18 1.40 -24.77
C VAL A 163 -8.69 1.64 -24.78
N TRP A 164 -9.11 2.71 -25.45
CA TRP A 164 -10.51 2.91 -25.83
C TRP A 164 -10.76 2.15 -27.13
N ARG A 165 -11.65 1.15 -27.10
CA ARG A 165 -12.00 0.31 -28.26
C ARG A 165 -13.45 -0.14 -28.17
N LYS A 166 -14.07 -0.45 -29.30
CA LYS A 166 -15.42 -1.04 -29.36
C LYS A 166 -15.38 -2.53 -28.97
N SER A 167 -16.55 -3.08 -28.68
CA SER A 167 -16.69 -4.53 -28.46
C SER A 167 -16.26 -5.28 -29.73
N GLY A 168 -15.47 -6.35 -29.59
CA GLY A 168 -14.91 -7.13 -30.70
C GLY A 168 -13.55 -6.66 -31.22
N GLU A 169 -13.13 -5.41 -30.98
CA GLU A 169 -11.83 -4.88 -31.46
C GLU A 169 -10.63 -5.36 -30.64
N ALA A 170 -10.80 -6.39 -29.81
CA ALA A 170 -9.79 -6.80 -28.85
C ALA A 170 -8.50 -7.31 -29.48
N GLN A 171 -8.62 -7.91 -30.66
CA GLN A 171 -7.54 -8.50 -31.46
C GLN A 171 -7.02 -7.54 -32.55
N ASN A 172 -7.53 -6.31 -32.64
CA ASN A 172 -7.03 -5.34 -33.61
C ASN A 172 -5.60 -4.93 -33.19
N PRO A 173 -4.58 -5.01 -34.07
CA PRO A 173 -3.20 -4.63 -33.75
C PRO A 173 -3.04 -3.22 -33.15
N ARG A 174 -3.89 -2.26 -33.54
CA ARG A 174 -3.91 -0.90 -32.95
C ARG A 174 -4.38 -0.88 -31.50
N CYS A 175 -5.14 -1.89 -31.10
CA CYS A 175 -5.65 -2.09 -29.75
C CYS A 175 -4.85 -3.12 -28.93
N MET A 176 -3.81 -3.71 -29.54
CA MET A 176 -2.91 -4.66 -28.91
C MET A 176 -1.61 -3.96 -28.50
N ARG A 177 -0.98 -4.51 -27.46
CA ARG A 177 0.39 -4.18 -27.10
C ARG A 177 1.20 -5.45 -27.10
N SER A 178 2.34 -5.40 -27.77
CA SER A 178 3.31 -6.50 -27.72
C SER A 178 3.97 -6.52 -26.35
N SER A 179 4.05 -7.70 -25.75
CA SER A 179 4.82 -7.96 -24.53
C SER A 179 5.97 -8.90 -24.86
N VAL A 180 7.16 -8.62 -24.33
CA VAL A 180 8.32 -9.52 -24.45
C VAL A 180 8.34 -10.44 -23.23
N LYS A 181 8.48 -11.75 -23.45
CA LYS A 181 8.50 -12.76 -22.38
C LYS A 181 9.70 -12.60 -21.43
N PHE A 182 10.86 -12.24 -21.98
CA PHE A 182 12.10 -12.01 -21.25
C PHE A 182 12.65 -10.64 -21.64
N PRO A 183 12.16 -9.55 -21.03
CA PRO A 183 12.69 -8.23 -21.33
C PRO A 183 14.17 -8.17 -20.95
N PRO A 184 15.01 -7.49 -21.76
CA PRO A 184 16.38 -7.16 -21.36
C PRO A 184 16.39 -6.50 -19.98
N SER A 185 17.37 -6.87 -19.17
CA SER A 185 17.48 -6.44 -17.79
C SER A 185 18.92 -6.30 -17.38
N VAL A 186 19.18 -5.41 -16.44
CA VAL A 186 20.47 -5.27 -15.77
C VAL A 186 20.34 -5.70 -14.32
N MET A 187 21.36 -6.39 -13.83
CA MET A 187 21.54 -6.68 -12.41
C MET A 187 22.42 -5.56 -11.85
N VAL A 188 21.98 -4.94 -10.77
CA VAL A 188 22.71 -3.84 -10.14
C VAL A 188 22.84 -4.10 -8.65
N TRP A 189 24.02 -3.85 -8.10
CA TRP A 189 24.29 -3.78 -6.68
C TRP A 189 24.37 -2.30 -6.27
N GLY A 190 23.88 -1.98 -5.09
CA GLY A 190 24.04 -0.66 -4.50
C GLY A 190 24.08 -0.71 -2.99
N ALA A 191 24.59 0.36 -2.39
CA ALA A 191 24.59 0.56 -0.95
C ALA A 191 24.06 1.96 -0.59
N MET A 192 23.58 2.13 0.64
CA MET A 192 23.17 3.41 1.18
C MET A 192 23.49 3.52 2.67
N SER A 193 23.69 4.74 3.14
CA SER A 193 23.80 5.10 4.55
C SER A 193 22.89 6.28 4.87
N SER A 194 22.88 6.73 6.13
CA SER A 194 22.15 7.94 6.53
C SER A 194 22.68 9.20 5.83
N ALA A 195 23.96 9.20 5.47
CA ALA A 195 24.64 10.30 4.81
C ALA A 195 24.38 10.36 3.28
N GLY A 196 23.81 9.30 2.69
CA GLY A 196 23.49 9.30 1.26
C GLY A 196 23.60 7.94 0.60
N VAL A 197 23.57 7.96 -0.73
CA VAL A 197 23.78 6.75 -1.52
C VAL A 197 25.26 6.46 -1.66
N GLY A 198 25.61 5.18 -1.55
CA GLY A 198 26.91 4.65 -1.88
C GLY A 198 27.07 4.36 -3.39
N PRO A 199 28.05 3.53 -3.77
CA PRO A 199 28.35 3.25 -5.15
C PRO A 199 27.29 2.36 -5.76
N LEU A 200 27.16 2.46 -7.07
CA LEU A 200 26.27 1.65 -7.87
C LEU A 200 27.08 0.82 -8.86
N CYS A 201 27.02 -0.51 -8.72
CA CYS A 201 27.78 -1.46 -9.52
C CYS A 201 26.87 -2.28 -10.44
N PHE A 202 27.13 -2.27 -11.75
CA PHE A 202 26.42 -3.12 -12.70
C PHE A 202 27.09 -4.49 -12.79
N LEU A 203 26.33 -5.52 -12.43
CA LEU A 203 26.80 -6.89 -12.35
C LEU A 203 26.63 -7.55 -13.73
N ARG A 204 27.73 -8.09 -14.27
CA ARG A 204 27.76 -8.73 -15.59
C ARG A 204 27.20 -10.15 -15.59
N SER A 205 27.23 -10.82 -14.44
CA SER A 205 26.89 -12.22 -14.29
C SER A 205 26.11 -12.47 -13.00
N ARG A 206 25.70 -13.72 -12.80
CA ARG A 206 25.08 -14.16 -11.54
C ARG A 206 26.09 -13.98 -10.41
N VAL A 207 25.66 -13.30 -9.34
CA VAL A 207 26.47 -13.08 -8.14
C VAL A 207 26.74 -14.42 -7.45
N ASN A 208 27.99 -14.84 -7.46
CA ASN A 208 28.52 -15.89 -6.61
C ASN A 208 29.40 -15.25 -5.52
N ALA A 209 29.96 -16.05 -4.60
CA ALA A 209 30.75 -15.52 -3.50
C ALA A 209 32.00 -14.73 -3.97
N ALA A 210 32.68 -15.16 -5.04
CA ALA A 210 33.86 -14.47 -5.55
C ALA A 210 33.52 -13.11 -6.18
N VAL A 211 32.51 -13.09 -7.06
CA VAL A 211 32.00 -11.83 -7.65
C VAL A 211 31.49 -10.89 -6.57
N TYR A 212 30.85 -11.42 -5.53
CA TYR A 212 30.40 -10.62 -4.41
C TYR A 212 31.57 -9.99 -3.65
N GLN A 213 32.63 -10.76 -3.37
CA GLN A 213 33.85 -10.24 -2.73
C GLN A 213 34.53 -9.16 -3.59
N GLU A 214 34.58 -9.32 -4.91
CA GLU A 214 35.07 -8.25 -5.82
C GLU A 214 34.21 -6.98 -5.73
N VAL A 215 32.89 -7.13 -5.58
CA VAL A 215 31.98 -5.99 -5.38
C VAL A 215 32.27 -5.31 -4.04
N LEU A 216 32.47 -6.09 -2.98
CA LEU A 216 32.81 -5.55 -1.67
C LEU A 216 34.16 -4.80 -1.70
N GLU A 217 35.17 -5.42 -2.28
CA GLU A 217 36.54 -4.89 -2.40
C GLU A 217 36.56 -3.56 -3.18
N HIS A 218 35.95 -3.54 -4.37
CA HIS A 218 36.11 -2.42 -5.30
C HIS A 218 35.03 -1.34 -5.19
N PHE A 219 33.91 -1.63 -4.51
CA PHE A 219 32.80 -0.69 -4.40
C PHE A 219 32.43 -0.43 -2.94
N MET A 220 32.24 -1.46 -2.12
CA MET A 220 31.81 -1.25 -0.73
C MET A 220 32.91 -0.57 0.11
N LEU A 221 34.16 -1.07 0.08
CA LEU A 221 35.26 -0.50 0.89
C LEU A 221 35.51 0.98 0.59
N PRO A 222 35.68 1.42 -0.68
CA PRO A 222 35.94 2.83 -0.97
C PRO A 222 34.78 3.74 -0.55
N ALA A 223 33.54 3.26 -0.62
CA ALA A 223 32.40 4.04 -0.15
C ALA A 223 32.24 4.04 1.36
N ALA A 224 32.63 2.97 2.04
CA ALA A 224 32.67 2.97 3.49
C ALA A 224 33.66 4.02 3.99
N ASP A 225 34.87 4.06 3.40
CA ASP A 225 35.87 5.09 3.67
C ASP A 225 35.34 6.51 3.39
N GLN A 226 34.67 6.72 2.25
CA GLN A 226 34.09 8.04 1.92
C GLN A 226 32.94 8.45 2.85
N LEU A 227 32.08 7.52 3.27
CA LEU A 227 30.85 7.83 4.02
C LEU A 227 31.09 7.89 5.53
N TYR A 228 32.03 7.10 6.05
CA TYR A 228 32.28 6.96 7.49
C TYR A 228 33.69 7.38 7.90
N GLY A 229 34.66 7.41 6.97
CA GLY A 229 36.07 7.65 7.30
C GLY A 229 36.56 6.66 8.35
N ASP A 230 37.19 7.18 9.40
CA ASP A 230 37.66 6.37 10.54
C ASP A 230 36.55 5.98 11.52
N ALA A 231 35.30 6.37 11.28
CA ALA A 231 34.20 6.05 12.18
C ALA A 231 33.73 4.59 12.01
N ASP A 232 33.43 3.95 13.13
CA ASP A 232 32.85 2.60 13.13
C ASP A 232 31.51 2.57 12.37
N PHE A 233 31.37 1.60 11.47
CA PHE A 233 30.12 1.30 10.78
C PHE A 233 29.80 -0.18 10.85
N THR A 234 28.54 -0.53 10.64
CA THR A 234 28.11 -1.93 10.51
C THR A 234 27.55 -2.17 9.12
N PHE A 235 27.99 -3.24 8.46
CA PHE A 235 27.50 -3.60 7.15
C PHE A 235 26.26 -4.48 7.23
N GLN A 236 25.20 -4.12 6.50
CA GLN A 236 24.01 -4.94 6.34
C GLN A 236 23.99 -5.56 4.93
N GLN A 237 23.82 -6.88 4.91
CA GLN A 237 23.57 -7.70 3.73
C GLN A 237 22.45 -8.70 4.02
N ASP A 238 21.82 -9.24 2.98
CA ASP A 238 20.82 -10.30 3.16
C ASP A 238 21.48 -11.68 3.34
N LEU A 239 20.67 -12.74 3.42
CA LEU A 239 21.15 -14.11 3.60
C LEU A 239 21.20 -14.90 2.28
N ALA A 240 21.50 -14.26 1.16
CA ALA A 240 21.73 -14.95 -0.11
C ALA A 240 22.91 -15.94 0.01
N PRO A 241 22.95 -16.98 -0.85
CA PRO A 241 24.03 -17.99 -0.80
C PRO A 241 25.44 -17.40 -0.94
N ALA A 242 25.62 -16.32 -1.71
CA ALA A 242 26.91 -15.64 -1.85
C ALA A 242 27.35 -14.91 -0.56
N HIS A 243 26.39 -14.33 0.16
CA HIS A 243 26.64 -13.54 1.38
C HIS A 243 26.93 -14.45 2.58
N SER A 244 26.23 -15.60 2.63
CA SER A 244 26.38 -16.62 3.67
C SER A 244 27.52 -17.62 3.42
N ALA A 245 28.28 -17.46 2.32
CA ALA A 245 29.42 -18.31 2.02
C ALA A 245 30.53 -18.15 3.08
N LYS A 246 31.23 -19.25 3.39
CA LYS A 246 32.35 -19.24 4.34
C LYS A 246 33.45 -18.26 3.91
N THR A 247 33.77 -18.24 2.63
CA THR A 247 34.79 -17.33 2.06
C THR A 247 34.40 -15.87 2.25
N THR A 248 33.14 -15.51 2.02
CA THR A 248 32.63 -14.15 2.26
C THR A 248 32.66 -13.79 3.75
N SER A 249 32.29 -14.73 4.62
CA SER A 249 32.38 -14.53 6.08
C SER A 249 33.83 -14.35 6.55
N THR A 250 34.78 -15.06 5.96
CA THR A 250 36.22 -14.87 6.21
C THR A 250 36.67 -13.50 5.71
N TRP A 251 36.29 -13.10 4.49
CA TRP A 251 36.62 -11.79 3.94
C TRP A 251 36.20 -10.63 4.88
N PHE A 252 34.98 -10.65 5.43
CA PHE A 252 34.54 -9.63 6.40
C PHE A 252 35.39 -9.62 7.68
N LYS A 253 35.80 -10.80 8.17
CA LYS A 253 36.65 -10.90 9.37
C LYS A 253 38.07 -10.38 9.11
N ASP A 254 38.64 -10.72 7.96
CA ASP A 254 39.99 -10.30 7.57
C ASP A 254 40.07 -8.77 7.41
N HIS A 255 38.97 -8.13 6.98
CA HIS A 255 38.84 -6.68 6.88
C HIS A 255 38.35 -6.00 8.17
N GLY A 256 38.04 -6.76 9.23
CA GLY A 256 37.57 -6.21 10.51
C GLY A 256 36.18 -5.56 10.44
N ILE A 257 35.34 -5.91 9.46
CA ILE A 257 34.06 -5.25 9.22
C ILE A 257 32.93 -6.01 9.94
N PRO A 258 32.22 -5.39 10.90
CA PRO A 258 31.11 -6.03 11.57
C PRO A 258 29.90 -6.12 10.64
N VAL A 259 29.33 -7.32 10.55
CA VAL A 259 28.13 -7.60 9.76
C VAL A 259 26.92 -7.65 10.69
N LEU A 260 25.87 -6.89 10.36
CA LEU A 260 24.61 -6.88 11.08
C LEU A 260 23.93 -8.25 10.94
N ASP A 261 23.60 -8.89 12.07
CA ASP A 261 22.70 -10.07 12.04
C ASP A 261 21.40 -9.67 11.35
N TRP A 262 20.91 -10.49 10.40
CA TRP A 262 19.78 -10.13 9.57
C TRP A 262 18.78 -11.28 9.42
N PRO A 263 17.48 -11.05 9.62
CA PRO A 263 16.50 -12.11 9.48
C PRO A 263 16.23 -12.45 8.01
N ALA A 264 16.22 -13.74 7.67
CA ALA A 264 15.96 -14.22 6.31
C ALA A 264 14.62 -13.72 5.73
N ASN A 265 14.57 -13.48 4.41
CA ASN A 265 13.38 -13.06 3.65
C ASN A 265 12.72 -11.79 4.21
N SER A 266 13.52 -10.76 4.48
CA SER A 266 13.06 -9.53 5.15
C SER A 266 13.25 -8.24 4.33
N PRO A 267 12.75 -8.17 3.08
CA PRO A 267 12.90 -6.97 2.25
C PRO A 267 12.16 -5.76 2.85
N ASP A 268 11.10 -5.98 3.63
CA ASP A 268 10.35 -4.92 4.30
C ASP A 268 11.15 -4.21 5.41
N LEU A 269 12.21 -4.86 5.91
CA LEU A 269 13.15 -4.29 6.86
C LEU A 269 14.32 -3.57 6.18
N ASN A 270 14.60 -3.82 4.90
CA ASN A 270 15.75 -3.23 4.21
C ASN A 270 15.34 -1.90 3.53
N PRO A 271 15.80 -0.73 4.00
CA PRO A 271 15.39 0.56 3.44
C PRO A 271 15.81 0.76 1.97
N ILE A 272 16.86 0.08 1.50
CA ILE A 272 17.33 0.19 0.11
C ILE A 272 16.29 -0.31 -0.91
N GLU A 273 15.37 -1.19 -0.50
CA GLU A 273 14.25 -1.62 -1.34
C GLU A 273 13.34 -0.45 -1.72
N ASN A 274 13.26 0.57 -0.85
CA ASN A 274 12.55 1.81 -1.18
C ASN A 274 13.31 2.67 -2.19
N LEU A 275 14.65 2.70 -2.14
CA LEU A 275 15.48 3.34 -3.17
C LEU A 275 15.30 2.64 -4.51
N TRP A 276 15.33 1.31 -4.53
CA TRP A 276 15.02 0.54 -5.73
C TRP A 276 13.61 0.84 -6.24
N GLY A 277 12.64 1.07 -5.36
CA GLY A 277 11.30 1.55 -5.71
C GLY A 277 11.31 2.90 -6.43
N ILE A 278 12.13 3.85 -5.97
CA ILE A 278 12.32 5.17 -6.62
C ILE A 278 12.91 4.99 -8.01
N VAL A 279 14.01 4.23 -8.13
CA VAL A 279 14.70 3.97 -9.40
C VAL A 279 13.76 3.27 -10.40
N LYS A 280 13.11 2.18 -9.99
CA LYS A 280 12.16 1.43 -10.83
C LYS A 280 10.99 2.30 -11.28
N ARG A 281 10.49 3.19 -10.43
CA ARG A 281 9.42 4.13 -10.80
C ARG A 281 9.90 5.12 -11.87
N ARG A 282 11.12 5.66 -11.74
CA ARG A 282 11.70 6.54 -12.78
C ARG A 282 11.84 5.83 -14.12
N MET A 283 12.22 4.54 -14.13
CA MET A 283 12.31 3.75 -15.37
C MET A 283 10.95 3.61 -16.09
N GLN A 284 9.83 3.55 -15.35
CA GLN A 284 8.49 3.47 -15.94
C GLN A 284 8.12 4.72 -16.74
N TYR A 285 8.66 5.88 -16.33
CA TYR A 285 8.43 7.16 -17.01
C TYR A 285 9.46 7.41 -18.13
N ALA A 286 10.75 7.17 -17.86
CA ALA A 286 11.83 7.43 -18.81
C ALA A 286 11.81 6.47 -20.02
N ARG A 287 11.34 5.23 -19.82
CA ARG A 287 11.22 4.18 -20.85
C ARG A 287 12.49 4.02 -21.71
N PRO A 288 13.63 3.67 -21.10
CA PRO A 288 14.84 3.37 -21.85
C PRO A 288 14.57 2.22 -22.83
N ASN A 289 15.11 2.29 -24.05
CA ASN A 289 14.83 1.33 -25.11
C ASN A 289 15.93 0.27 -25.28
N ASN A 290 17.11 0.50 -24.70
CA ASN A 290 18.24 -0.42 -24.73
C ASN A 290 18.96 -0.47 -23.37
N ALA A 291 19.91 -1.40 -23.24
CA ALA A 291 20.63 -1.64 -21.99
C ALA A 291 21.50 -0.45 -21.54
N GLU A 292 22.09 0.30 -22.47
CA GLU A 292 22.97 1.43 -22.15
C GLU A 292 22.18 2.66 -21.71
N GLU A 293 21.04 2.94 -22.36
CA GLU A 293 20.07 3.92 -21.88
C GLU A 293 19.55 3.55 -20.49
N LEU A 294 19.28 2.25 -20.26
CA LEU A 294 18.83 1.77 -18.96
C LEU A 294 19.89 2.02 -17.88
N LYS A 295 21.16 1.65 -18.13
CA LYS A 295 22.27 1.91 -17.20
C LYS A 295 22.46 3.39 -16.92
N THR A 296 22.45 4.22 -17.97
CA THR A 296 22.59 5.68 -17.87
C THR A 296 21.47 6.29 -17.04
N THR A 297 20.22 5.87 -17.29
CA THR A 297 19.07 6.36 -16.54
C THR A 297 19.11 5.90 -15.08
N ILE A 298 19.55 4.67 -14.80
CA ILE A 298 19.73 4.17 -13.42
C ILE A 298 20.78 5.03 -12.70
N ARG A 299 21.96 5.25 -13.29
CA ARG A 299 23.02 6.09 -12.71
C ARG A 299 22.53 7.51 -12.43
N ALA A 300 21.90 8.15 -13.41
CA ALA A 300 21.37 9.49 -13.25
C ALA A 300 20.29 9.55 -12.15
N THR A 301 19.43 8.54 -12.07
CA THR A 301 18.40 8.49 -11.02
C THR A 301 19.00 8.28 -9.64
N TRP A 302 19.99 7.40 -9.53
CA TRP A 302 20.70 7.12 -8.28
C TRP A 302 21.42 8.36 -7.75
N ALA A 303 22.11 9.08 -8.61
CA ALA A 303 22.81 10.33 -8.25
C ALA A 303 21.86 11.47 -7.83
N LEU A 304 20.59 11.42 -8.23
CA LEU A 304 19.57 12.40 -7.81
C LEU A 304 18.97 12.08 -6.43
N ILE A 305 19.27 10.92 -5.84
CA ILE A 305 18.79 10.57 -4.50
C ILE A 305 19.59 11.37 -3.49
N THR A 306 18.89 12.22 -2.76
CA THR A 306 19.48 13.15 -1.80
C THR A 306 19.80 12.46 -0.47
N PRO A 307 20.82 12.92 0.27
CA PRO A 307 21.09 12.49 1.65
C PRO A 307 19.85 12.53 2.54
N GLU A 308 19.01 13.56 2.44
CA GLU A 308 17.80 13.71 3.23
C GLU A 308 16.76 12.62 2.92
N GLN A 309 16.71 12.12 1.68
CA GLN A 309 15.87 10.96 1.34
C GLN A 309 16.40 9.69 2.00
N CYS A 310 17.71 9.46 2.00
CA CYS A 310 18.33 8.32 2.65
C CYS A 310 18.14 8.36 4.18
N HIS A 311 18.41 9.51 4.80
CA HIS A 311 18.22 9.74 6.23
C HIS A 311 16.78 9.41 6.67
N ARG A 312 15.76 9.95 6.01
CA ARG A 312 14.34 9.66 6.34
C ARG A 312 13.96 8.18 6.22
N LEU A 313 14.63 7.44 5.32
CA LEU A 313 14.40 6.01 5.18
C LEU A 313 15.04 5.22 6.31
N ILE A 314 16.21 5.64 6.79
CA ILE A 314 16.86 5.04 7.96
C ILE A 314 16.14 5.40 9.25
N GLU A 315 15.70 6.66 9.41
CA GLU A 315 14.81 7.11 10.51
C GLU A 315 13.47 6.35 10.54
N SER A 316 13.11 5.65 9.46
CA SER A 316 11.93 4.78 9.46
C SER A 316 12.14 3.43 10.16
N MET A 317 13.39 3.04 10.48
CA MET A 317 13.73 1.73 11.05
C MET A 317 12.99 1.41 12.36
N PRO A 318 12.92 2.31 13.37
CA PRO A 318 12.15 2.03 14.59
C PRO A 318 10.67 1.71 14.32
N ARG A 319 10.06 2.39 13.34
CA ARG A 319 8.67 2.13 12.92
C ARG A 319 8.52 0.79 12.18
N ARG A 320 9.51 0.38 11.39
CA ARG A 320 9.53 -0.94 10.74
C ARG A 320 9.64 -2.06 11.75
N ILE A 321 10.51 -1.90 12.74
CA ILE A 321 10.73 -2.86 13.83
C ILE A 321 9.45 -3.03 14.65
N THR A 322 8.82 -1.92 15.04
CA THR A 322 7.51 -1.91 15.71
C THR A 322 6.46 -2.67 14.89
N ALA A 323 6.38 -2.41 13.59
CA ALA A 323 5.44 -3.11 12.70
C ALA A 323 5.71 -4.63 12.65
N VAL A 324 6.97 -5.08 12.67
CA VAL A 324 7.30 -6.51 12.73
C VAL A 324 6.88 -7.14 14.05
N ILE A 325 7.06 -6.42 15.17
CA ILE A 325 6.63 -6.87 16.50
C ILE A 325 5.11 -7.03 16.55
N GLU A 326 4.37 -6.01 16.13
CA GLU A 326 2.90 -6.01 16.06
C GLU A 326 2.38 -7.13 15.15
N ALA A 327 3.04 -7.35 14.01
CA ALA A 327 2.72 -8.41 13.06
C ALA A 327 3.17 -9.81 13.55
N LYS A 328 3.78 -9.93 14.74
CA LYS A 328 4.33 -11.19 15.27
C LYS A 328 5.23 -11.88 14.25
N GLY A 329 6.16 -11.12 13.66
CA GLY A 329 7.12 -11.58 12.67
C GLY A 329 6.58 -11.79 11.26
N ALA A 330 5.30 -11.53 10.98
CA ALA A 330 4.74 -11.60 9.63
C ALA A 330 5.22 -10.43 8.74
N PRO A 331 4.96 -10.47 7.41
CA PRO A 331 5.30 -9.36 6.53
C PRO A 331 4.56 -8.08 6.91
N THR A 332 5.24 -6.93 6.81
CA THR A 332 4.68 -5.63 7.17
C THR A 332 4.24 -4.83 5.93
N LYS A 333 3.73 -3.61 6.16
CA LYS A 333 3.36 -2.67 5.10
C LYS A 333 4.54 -2.15 4.28
N TYR A 334 5.75 -2.23 4.85
CA TYR A 334 6.97 -1.67 4.27
C TYR A 334 7.47 -2.47 3.07
#